data_AF-R0LBK0-F1
#
_entry.id   AF-R0LBK0-F1
#
_cell.length_a   1.000
_cell.length_b   1.000
_cell.length_c   1.000
_cell.angle_alpha   90.00
_cell.angle_beta   90.00
_cell.angle_gamma   90.00
#
_symmetry.space_group_name_H-M   'P 1'
#
loop_
_entity.id
_entity.type
_entity.pdbx_description
1 polymer ?
#
loop_
_entity_poly.entity_id
_entity_poly.type
_entity_poly.pdbx_seq_one_letter_code
_entity_poly.pdbx_strand_id
1 'polypeptide(L)'
;LRALGTKPSWIEGLVRAILHTSQVNVIVVDWVHGSTGAYYSAVDNVTQLALSISRFISKLLALGVSGTSIHIIGVSLGAHVAGLVGHFHGGQLGRITGLDPAGPKYTRASLEERLDPGDALFVEAIHTDADNFGIRIPVGHIDYFVNGGKDQPGCPRFISAGYKYLICDHMRAVHLYVSALKHSCPVVAFPCSSHQDFLNGHCLDCDDPFLFSCPRIGLLEQAGISMRRLPKEVVVYLMTSPSAPFCVHHSLVEFRLQKKRSVVTTIEITFYSNSIKDTTKITIPQQEEVGKRLLAHKVPLCEVDVVVLKYLPKNRFWRKDESHIVGQFCAAPLPLNKK
;
A
#
# COMPACT_ATOMS: atom_id res chain seq x y z
N LEU A 1 -3.31 -21.07 -14.38
CA LEU A 1 -2.05 -21.24 -15.14
C LEU A 1 -2.16 -20.40 -16.41
N ARG A 2 -1.22 -19.47 -16.65
CA ARG A 2 -1.08 -18.83 -17.95
C ARG A 2 -0.61 -19.87 -18.97
N ALA A 3 -1.07 -19.74 -20.22
CA ALA A 3 -0.46 -20.50 -21.32
C ALA A 3 1.02 -20.13 -21.42
N LEU A 4 1.88 -21.13 -21.63
CA LEU A 4 3.33 -20.96 -21.83
C LEU A 4 3.61 -19.83 -22.82
N GLY A 5 4.45 -18.88 -22.43
CA GLY A 5 4.91 -17.79 -23.31
C GLY A 5 3.96 -16.59 -23.49
N THR A 6 2.83 -16.52 -22.79
CA THR A 6 1.91 -15.37 -22.92
C THR A 6 2.33 -14.17 -22.06
N LYS A 7 2.60 -13.04 -22.73
CA LYS A 7 3.00 -11.79 -22.08
C LYS A 7 1.89 -11.25 -21.18
N PRO A 8 2.21 -10.79 -19.96
CA PRO A 8 1.23 -10.15 -19.10
C PRO A 8 0.66 -8.85 -19.71
N SER A 9 -0.66 -8.76 -19.82
CA SER A 9 -1.35 -7.57 -20.35
C SER A 9 -1.12 -6.28 -19.55
N TRP A 10 -0.72 -6.39 -18.28
CA TRP A 10 -0.43 -5.24 -17.43
C TRP A 10 0.86 -4.50 -17.82
N ILE A 11 1.80 -5.16 -18.50
CA ILE A 11 3.11 -4.59 -18.83
C ILE A 11 2.94 -3.36 -19.73
N GLU A 12 2.13 -3.45 -20.78
CA GLU A 12 1.89 -2.32 -21.67
C GLU A 12 1.28 -1.12 -20.93
N GLY A 13 0.36 -1.40 -20.00
CA GLY A 13 -0.27 -0.38 -19.17
C GLY A 13 0.74 0.36 -18.30
N LEU A 14 1.70 -0.36 -17.73
CA LEU A 14 2.79 0.20 -16.92
C LEU A 14 3.81 0.97 -17.77
N VAL A 15 4.27 0.39 -18.88
CA VAL A 15 5.23 1.04 -19.80
C VAL A 15 4.66 2.37 -20.30
N ARG A 16 3.40 2.38 -20.75
CA ARG A 16 2.73 3.63 -21.18
C ARG A 16 2.64 4.63 -20.05
N ALA A 17 2.25 4.20 -18.84
CA ALA A 17 2.16 5.10 -17.69
C ALA A 17 3.50 5.78 -17.39
N ILE A 18 4.60 5.02 -17.36
CA ILE A 18 5.95 5.54 -17.13
C ILE A 18 6.36 6.54 -18.21
N LEU A 19 6.18 6.17 -19.49
CA LEU A 19 6.54 7.04 -20.62
C LEU A 19 5.70 8.33 -20.70
N HIS A 20 4.48 8.33 -20.16
CA HIS A 20 3.67 9.53 -20.03
C HIS A 20 4.12 10.45 -18.90
N THR A 21 4.66 9.89 -17.81
CA THR A 21 5.06 10.65 -16.62
C THR A 21 6.51 11.15 -16.68
N SER A 22 7.39 10.49 -17.43
CA SER A 22 8.83 10.82 -17.43
C SER A 22 9.50 10.55 -18.78
N GLN A 23 10.47 11.38 -19.14
CA GLN A 23 11.32 11.17 -20.31
C GLN A 23 12.46 10.20 -19.97
N VAL A 24 12.21 8.90 -20.16
CA VAL A 24 13.12 7.83 -19.73
C VAL A 24 13.22 6.71 -20.76
N ASN A 25 14.28 5.91 -20.66
CA ASN A 25 14.37 4.64 -21.36
C ASN A 25 13.66 3.56 -20.53
N VAL A 26 12.69 2.85 -21.14
CA VAL A 26 11.99 1.74 -20.49
C VAL A 26 12.45 0.42 -21.08
N ILE A 27 13.06 -0.44 -20.26
CA ILE A 27 13.56 -1.75 -20.64
C ILE A 27 12.70 -2.81 -19.97
N VAL A 28 11.99 -3.60 -20.77
CA VAL A 28 11.16 -4.71 -20.27
C VAL A 28 11.97 -5.99 -20.26
N VAL A 29 12.17 -6.58 -19.08
CA VAL A 29 12.83 -7.88 -18.93
C VAL A 29 11.78 -8.99 -19.00
N ASP A 30 11.71 -9.65 -20.15
CA ASP A 30 10.86 -10.83 -20.34
C ASP A 30 11.64 -12.09 -19.98
N TRP A 31 11.18 -12.76 -18.92
CA TRP A 31 11.74 -14.03 -18.46
C TRP A 31 10.65 -15.10 -18.31
N VAL A 32 9.58 -15.01 -19.13
CA VAL A 32 8.39 -15.87 -19.03
C VAL A 32 8.73 -17.36 -19.01
N HIS A 33 9.77 -17.79 -19.73
CA HIS A 33 10.24 -19.17 -19.73
C HIS A 33 10.80 -19.60 -18.37
N GLY A 34 11.60 -18.76 -17.72
CA GLY A 34 12.17 -19.04 -16.40
C GLY A 34 11.15 -18.91 -15.26
N SER A 35 10.09 -18.12 -15.46
CA SER A 35 9.03 -17.93 -14.45
C SER A 35 7.86 -18.91 -14.59
N THR A 36 7.74 -19.63 -15.70
CA THR A 36 6.62 -20.56 -15.94
C THR A 36 6.97 -21.96 -15.46
N GLY A 37 6.16 -22.52 -14.57
CA GLY A 37 6.36 -23.87 -14.05
C GLY A 37 5.95 -23.99 -12.59
N ALA A 38 6.57 -24.95 -11.89
CA ALA A 38 6.46 -25.03 -10.45
C ALA A 38 7.13 -23.83 -9.78
N TYR A 39 6.52 -23.31 -8.72
CA TYR A 39 6.99 -22.10 -8.04
C TYR A 39 8.46 -22.20 -7.62
N TYR A 40 8.88 -23.33 -7.05
CA TYR A 40 10.27 -23.52 -6.61
C TYR A 40 11.26 -23.53 -7.77
N SER A 41 10.88 -24.08 -8.94
CA SER A 41 11.72 -24.00 -10.13
C SER A 41 11.88 -22.55 -10.63
N ALA A 42 10.84 -21.72 -10.50
CA ALA A 42 10.94 -20.31 -10.82
C ALA A 42 11.83 -19.55 -9.82
N VAL A 43 11.78 -19.91 -8.54
CA VAL A 43 12.69 -19.38 -7.49
C VAL A 43 14.15 -19.72 -7.82
N ASP A 44 14.44 -20.95 -8.23
CA ASP A 44 15.81 -21.38 -8.56
C ASP A 44 16.41 -20.57 -9.74
N ASN A 45 15.56 -20.04 -10.64
CA ASN A 45 15.97 -19.23 -11.79
C ASN A 45 16.25 -17.75 -11.44
N VAL A 46 15.83 -17.26 -10.27
CA VAL A 46 15.92 -15.83 -9.89
C VAL A 46 17.35 -15.33 -9.89
N THR A 47 18.29 -16.09 -9.32
CA THR A 47 19.72 -15.70 -9.26
C THR A 47 20.35 -15.62 -10.65
N GLN A 48 20.05 -16.57 -11.54
CA GLN A 48 20.58 -16.56 -12.90
C GLN A 48 20.05 -15.36 -13.72
N LEU A 49 18.78 -15.01 -13.53
CA LEU A 49 18.19 -13.82 -14.14
C LEU A 49 18.85 -12.55 -13.61
N ALA A 50 19.02 -12.42 -12.29
CA ALA A 50 19.67 -11.27 -11.66
C ALA A 50 21.11 -11.09 -12.17
N LEU A 51 21.89 -12.16 -12.30
CA LEU A 51 23.24 -12.11 -12.90
C LEU A 51 23.22 -11.61 -14.35
N SER A 52 22.22 -12.02 -15.13
CA SER A 52 22.08 -11.60 -16.53
C SER A 52 21.73 -10.11 -16.65
N ILE A 53 20.81 -9.63 -15.82
CA ILE A 53 20.45 -8.20 -15.74
C ILE A 53 21.64 -7.38 -15.23
N SER A 54 22.35 -7.87 -14.21
CA SER A 54 23.51 -7.18 -13.64
C SER A 54 24.62 -6.98 -14.68
N ARG A 55 24.95 -8.02 -15.48
CA ARG A 55 25.90 -7.88 -16.60
C ARG A 55 25.47 -6.86 -17.64
N PHE A 56 24.17 -6.78 -17.92
CA PHE A 56 23.62 -5.78 -18.84
C PHE A 56 23.77 -4.36 -18.26
N ILE A 57 23.43 -4.17 -16.99
CA ILE A 57 23.63 -2.89 -16.28
C ILE A 57 25.10 -2.50 -16.26
N SER A 58 26.03 -3.41 -15.96
CA SER A 58 27.47 -3.12 -15.99
C SER A 58 27.93 -2.58 -17.35
N LYS A 59 27.36 -3.05 -18.46
CA LYS A 59 27.64 -2.51 -19.80
C LYS A 59 27.10 -1.09 -19.96
N LEU A 60 25.89 -0.81 -19.45
CA LEU A 60 25.34 0.55 -19.47
C LEU A 60 26.19 1.53 -18.65
N LEU A 61 26.64 1.11 -17.46
CA LEU A 61 27.54 1.90 -16.62
C LEU A 61 28.87 2.18 -17.35
N ALA A 62 29.44 1.17 -18.01
CA ALA A 62 30.66 1.34 -18.81
C ALA A 62 30.48 2.28 -20.02
N LEU A 63 29.25 2.43 -20.53
CA LEU A 63 28.88 3.39 -21.57
C LEU A 63 28.59 4.80 -21.01
N GLY A 64 28.73 5.01 -19.70
CA GLY A 64 28.55 6.32 -19.05
C GLY A 64 27.15 6.57 -18.50
N VAL A 65 26.25 5.58 -18.48
CA VAL A 65 24.98 5.71 -17.76
C VAL A 65 25.25 5.79 -16.26
N SER A 66 24.72 6.82 -15.58
CA SER A 66 24.87 6.92 -14.13
C SER A 66 24.10 5.81 -13.41
N GLY A 67 24.73 5.13 -12.44
CA GLY A 67 24.05 4.14 -11.60
C GLY A 67 22.88 4.73 -10.82
N THR A 68 22.99 6.00 -10.41
CA THR A 68 21.92 6.74 -9.73
C THR A 68 20.69 7.03 -10.62
N SER A 69 20.84 6.92 -11.95
CA SER A 69 19.73 7.07 -12.90
C SER A 69 18.96 5.77 -13.16
N ILE A 70 19.42 4.64 -12.59
CA ILE A 70 18.80 3.32 -12.79
C ILE A 70 17.69 3.12 -11.75
N HIS A 71 16.48 2.87 -12.24
CA HIS A 71 15.32 2.44 -11.45
C HIS A 71 14.87 1.06 -11.90
N ILE A 72 14.86 0.08 -10.99
CA ILE A 72 14.35 -1.27 -11.24
C ILE A 72 12.98 -1.42 -10.57
N ILE A 73 11.96 -1.79 -11.34
CA ILE A 73 10.62 -2.10 -10.83
C ILE A 73 10.41 -3.62 -10.94
N GLY A 74 10.25 -4.27 -9.80
CA GLY A 74 10.08 -5.72 -9.72
C GLY A 74 8.70 -6.11 -9.19
N VAL A 75 8.01 -7.04 -9.85
CA VAL A 75 6.70 -7.56 -9.42
C VAL A 75 6.85 -8.99 -8.93
N SER A 76 6.26 -9.35 -7.78
CA SER A 76 6.32 -10.72 -7.26
C SER A 76 7.78 -11.20 -7.10
N LEU A 77 8.15 -12.35 -7.66
CA LEU A 77 9.55 -12.83 -7.72
C LEU A 77 10.51 -11.80 -8.36
N GLY A 78 10.03 -10.97 -9.28
CA GLY A 78 10.83 -9.93 -9.91
C GLY A 78 11.33 -8.86 -8.93
N ALA A 79 10.68 -8.67 -7.78
CA ALA A 79 11.16 -7.78 -6.74
C ALA A 79 12.48 -8.29 -6.11
N HIS A 80 12.60 -9.60 -5.91
CA HIS A 80 13.85 -10.21 -5.42
C HIS A 80 14.94 -10.27 -6.49
N VAL A 81 14.55 -10.45 -7.76
CA VAL A 81 15.48 -10.25 -8.88
C VAL A 81 16.06 -8.83 -8.85
N ALA A 82 15.22 -7.81 -8.62
CA ALA A 82 15.68 -6.43 -8.50
C ALA A 82 16.62 -6.23 -7.30
N GLY A 83 16.28 -6.79 -6.14
CA GLY A 83 17.12 -6.78 -4.94
C GLY A 83 18.51 -7.36 -5.20
N LEU A 84 18.57 -8.61 -5.70
CA LEU A 84 19.84 -9.26 -6.05
C LEU A 84 20.67 -8.48 -7.06
N VAL A 85 20.05 -7.83 -8.06
CA VAL A 85 20.76 -6.94 -8.97
C VAL A 85 21.37 -5.77 -8.21
N GLY A 86 20.60 -5.12 -7.34
CA GLY A 86 21.08 -4.07 -6.46
C GLY A 86 22.26 -4.49 -5.58
N HIS A 87 22.13 -5.65 -4.93
CA HIS A 87 23.18 -6.29 -4.15
C HIS A 87 24.47 -6.51 -4.95
N PHE A 88 24.38 -7.04 -6.18
CA PHE A 88 25.55 -7.24 -7.05
C PHE A 88 26.25 -5.94 -7.46
N HIS A 89 25.56 -4.79 -7.39
CA HIS A 89 26.11 -3.45 -7.61
C HIS A 89 26.42 -2.71 -6.30
N GLY A 90 26.42 -3.42 -5.16
CA GLY A 90 26.77 -2.88 -3.85
C GLY A 90 25.81 -1.82 -3.33
N GLY A 91 24.54 -1.87 -3.72
CA GLY A 91 23.52 -0.91 -3.25
C GLY A 91 23.58 0.47 -3.90
N GLN A 92 24.39 0.64 -4.96
CA GLN A 92 24.68 1.96 -5.55
C GLN A 92 23.73 2.37 -6.69
N LEU A 93 22.74 1.53 -7.01
CA LEU A 93 21.73 1.85 -8.02
C LEU A 93 20.72 2.86 -7.46
N GLY A 94 20.13 3.68 -8.34
CA GLY A 94 19.28 4.80 -7.94
C GLY A 94 18.04 4.40 -7.14
N ARG A 95 17.23 3.47 -7.67
CA ARG A 95 15.97 3.09 -7.02
C ARG A 95 15.56 1.65 -7.30
N ILE A 96 14.94 1.01 -6.31
CA ILE A 96 14.13 -0.19 -6.51
C ILE A 96 12.70 0.05 -6.02
N THR A 97 11.70 -0.34 -6.81
CA THR A 97 10.29 -0.42 -6.38
C THR A 97 9.84 -1.88 -6.44
N GLY A 98 9.55 -2.46 -5.29
CA GLY A 98 8.96 -3.79 -5.14
C GLY A 98 7.44 -3.74 -5.16
N LEU A 99 6.81 -4.27 -6.20
CA LEU A 99 5.36 -4.39 -6.32
C LEU A 99 4.92 -5.77 -5.85
N ASP A 100 4.44 -5.83 -4.62
CA ASP A 100 4.08 -7.03 -3.87
C ASP A 100 5.16 -8.14 -3.97
N PRO A 101 6.34 -7.93 -3.35
CA PRO A 101 7.43 -8.90 -3.39
C PRO A 101 6.96 -10.27 -2.88
N ALA A 102 7.40 -11.37 -3.50
CA ALA A 102 6.87 -12.69 -3.18
C ALA A 102 7.25 -13.18 -1.77
N GLY A 103 6.29 -13.69 -1.01
CA GLY A 103 6.50 -14.15 0.37
C GLY A 103 7.10 -15.54 0.52
N PRO A 104 6.60 -16.58 -0.18
CA PRO A 104 7.13 -17.94 -0.04
C PRO A 104 8.63 -17.98 -0.38
N LYS A 105 9.41 -18.77 0.37
CA LYS A 105 10.90 -18.78 0.38
C LYS A 105 11.57 -17.51 0.91
N TYR A 106 11.10 -16.31 0.58
CA TYR A 106 11.81 -15.06 0.88
C TYR A 106 11.51 -14.48 2.27
N THR A 107 10.35 -14.75 2.87
CA THR A 107 9.99 -14.20 4.20
C THR A 107 11.00 -14.59 5.30
N ARG A 108 11.69 -15.72 5.14
CA ARG A 108 12.72 -16.19 6.09
C ARG A 108 14.14 -16.21 5.49
N ALA A 109 14.30 -15.66 4.28
CA ALA A 109 15.58 -15.60 3.61
C ALA A 109 16.47 -14.51 4.23
N SER A 110 17.79 -14.66 4.09
CA SER A 110 18.74 -13.64 4.54
C SER A 110 18.63 -12.39 3.66
N LEU A 111 19.22 -11.27 4.09
CA LEU A 111 19.15 -10.01 3.34
C LEU A 111 19.72 -10.17 1.92
N GLU A 112 20.82 -10.91 1.80
CA GLU A 112 21.53 -11.19 0.55
C GLU A 112 20.73 -12.05 -0.45
N GLU A 113 19.65 -12.70 0.00
CA GLU A 113 18.84 -13.62 -0.80
C GLU A 113 17.51 -12.99 -1.24
N ARG A 114 17.16 -11.79 -0.77
CA ARG A 114 15.85 -11.16 -1.02
C ARG A 114 16.01 -9.69 -1.36
N LEU A 115 14.88 -8.99 -1.47
CA LEU A 115 14.88 -7.54 -1.56
C LEU A 115 15.08 -6.98 -0.14
N ASP A 116 15.94 -5.99 0.00
CA ASP A 116 16.12 -5.26 1.24
C ASP A 116 16.50 -3.78 1.00
N PRO A 117 16.42 -2.91 2.03
CA PRO A 117 16.72 -1.48 1.88
C PRO A 117 18.14 -1.20 1.35
N GLY A 118 19.11 -2.07 1.61
CA GLY A 118 20.51 -1.92 1.18
C GLY A 118 20.75 -2.14 -0.32
N ASP A 119 19.76 -2.60 -1.08
CA ASP A 119 19.93 -2.95 -2.50
C ASP A 119 19.97 -1.73 -3.44
N ALA A 120 19.56 -0.54 -2.99
CA ALA A 120 19.64 0.69 -3.77
C ALA A 120 19.72 1.93 -2.88
N LEU A 121 20.03 3.07 -3.47
CA LEU A 121 20.00 4.37 -2.79
C LEU A 121 18.60 4.71 -2.25
N PHE A 122 17.55 4.18 -2.87
CA PHE A 122 16.19 4.22 -2.35
C PHE A 122 15.43 2.96 -2.76
N VAL A 123 14.76 2.35 -1.79
CA VAL A 123 13.96 1.14 -1.98
C VAL A 123 12.59 1.39 -1.38
N GLU A 124 11.54 1.13 -2.12
CA GLU A 124 10.18 1.10 -1.59
C GLU A 124 9.51 -0.21 -1.96
N ALA A 125 8.60 -0.67 -1.11
CA ALA A 125 7.80 -1.84 -1.36
C ALA A 125 6.32 -1.56 -1.13
N ILE A 126 5.47 -2.09 -2.00
CA ILE A 126 4.01 -1.97 -1.94
C ILE A 126 3.45 -3.35 -1.65
N HIS A 127 2.93 -3.54 -0.44
CA HIS A 127 2.37 -4.80 0.04
C HIS A 127 0.86 -4.78 -0.15
N THR A 128 0.34 -5.75 -0.89
CA THR A 128 -1.08 -5.89 -1.18
C THR A 128 -1.65 -7.28 -0.92
N ASP A 129 -0.80 -8.29 -0.70
CA ASP A 129 -1.22 -9.69 -0.48
C ASP A 129 -0.32 -10.42 0.52
N ALA A 130 0.14 -9.73 1.57
CA ALA A 130 1.11 -10.24 2.53
C ALA A 130 0.61 -11.44 3.35
N ASP A 131 -0.70 -11.67 3.47
CA ASP A 131 -1.22 -12.88 4.12
C ASP A 131 -1.23 -14.11 3.19
N ASN A 132 -1.01 -13.94 1.89
CA ASN A 132 -1.02 -15.00 0.89
C ASN A 132 0.27 -15.02 0.02
N PHE A 133 0.31 -14.40 -1.17
CA PHE A 133 1.48 -14.47 -2.07
C PHE A 133 2.58 -13.46 -1.77
N GLY A 134 2.27 -12.34 -1.14
CA GLY A 134 3.20 -11.26 -0.80
C GLY A 134 4.05 -11.58 0.44
N ILE A 135 5.19 -10.91 0.55
CA ILE A 135 6.09 -11.00 1.71
C ILE A 135 5.51 -10.25 2.91
N ARG A 136 5.62 -10.88 4.08
CA ARG A 136 5.03 -10.41 5.35
C ARG A 136 5.86 -9.39 6.11
N ILE A 137 7.14 -9.36 5.80
CA ILE A 137 8.09 -8.48 6.45
C ILE A 137 8.34 -7.27 5.54
N PRO A 138 8.64 -6.11 6.14
CA PRO A 138 9.16 -4.99 5.39
C PRO A 138 10.51 -5.34 4.72
N VAL A 139 10.75 -4.71 3.57
CA VAL A 139 11.88 -4.94 2.67
C VAL A 139 12.39 -3.66 2.00
N GLY A 140 11.85 -2.48 2.34
CA GLY A 140 12.25 -1.21 1.77
C GLY A 140 12.65 -0.16 2.81
N HIS A 141 13.14 0.98 2.34
CA HIS A 141 13.22 2.17 3.17
C HIS A 141 11.82 2.64 3.56
N ILE A 142 10.83 2.46 2.67
CA ILE A 142 9.40 2.70 2.92
C ILE A 142 8.59 1.51 2.44
N ASP A 143 7.78 0.94 3.33
CA ASP A 143 6.92 -0.20 3.08
C ASP A 143 5.45 0.20 3.21
N TYR A 144 4.76 0.29 2.06
CA TYR A 144 3.36 0.66 1.96
C TYR A 144 2.47 -0.58 2.15
N PHE A 145 1.81 -0.70 3.30
CA PHE A 145 0.80 -1.73 3.56
C PHE A 145 -0.60 -1.21 3.17
N VAL A 146 -0.93 -1.36 1.90
CA VAL A 146 -2.18 -0.85 1.30
C VAL A 146 -3.37 -1.65 1.86
N ASN A 147 -4.34 -0.97 2.46
CA ASN A 147 -5.46 -1.60 3.17
C ASN A 147 -5.01 -2.63 4.22
N GLY A 148 -3.84 -2.41 4.83
CA GLY A 148 -3.23 -3.35 5.77
C GLY A 148 -2.39 -4.45 5.12
N GLY A 149 -2.23 -4.43 3.79
CA GLY A 149 -1.44 -5.38 3.01
C GLY A 149 -2.05 -6.76 2.88
N LYS A 150 -3.38 -6.87 3.00
CA LYS A 150 -4.15 -8.13 2.95
C LYS A 150 -5.28 -7.98 1.93
N ASP A 151 -6.53 -8.25 2.31
CA ASP A 151 -7.70 -8.11 1.44
C ASP A 151 -7.88 -6.70 0.85
N GLN A 152 -7.74 -6.57 -0.47
CA GLN A 152 -7.90 -5.31 -1.17
C GLN A 152 -9.38 -5.08 -1.54
N PRO A 153 -9.92 -3.87 -1.35
CA PRO A 153 -11.28 -3.54 -1.76
C PRO A 153 -11.51 -3.83 -3.26
N GLY A 154 -12.64 -4.47 -3.57
CA GLY A 154 -13.00 -4.86 -4.94
C GLY A 154 -12.42 -6.20 -5.40
N CYS A 155 -11.54 -6.84 -4.63
CA CYS A 155 -11.12 -8.20 -4.90
C CYS A 155 -12.14 -9.24 -4.40
N PRO A 156 -12.30 -10.39 -5.10
CA PRO A 156 -13.21 -11.44 -4.66
C PRO A 156 -12.81 -11.99 -3.29
N ARG A 157 -13.78 -12.25 -2.41
CA ARG A 157 -13.54 -12.81 -1.05
C ARG A 157 -13.86 -14.30 -0.93
N PHE A 158 -14.28 -14.94 -2.01
CA PHE A 158 -14.73 -16.33 -1.98
C PHE A 158 -13.78 -17.21 -2.79
N ILE A 159 -13.38 -18.32 -2.19
CA ILE A 159 -12.51 -19.33 -2.82
C ILE A 159 -13.12 -19.86 -4.14
N SER A 160 -14.46 -19.84 -4.26
CA SER A 160 -15.17 -20.21 -5.49
C SER A 160 -14.85 -19.33 -6.71
N ALA A 161 -14.27 -18.14 -6.50
CA ALA A 161 -13.75 -17.31 -7.59
C ALA A 161 -12.40 -17.82 -8.16
N GLY A 162 -11.88 -18.94 -7.65
CA GLY A 162 -10.75 -19.66 -8.20
C GLY A 162 -9.47 -18.85 -8.24
N TYR A 163 -8.74 -18.89 -9.35
CA TYR A 163 -7.47 -18.16 -9.50
C TYR A 163 -7.62 -16.63 -9.34
N LYS A 164 -8.82 -16.07 -9.62
CA LYS A 164 -9.10 -14.63 -9.42
C LYS A 164 -9.18 -14.24 -7.94
N TYR A 165 -9.58 -15.15 -7.06
CA TYR A 165 -9.53 -14.95 -5.61
C TYR A 165 -8.08 -14.76 -5.14
N LEU A 166 -7.15 -15.56 -5.68
CA LEU A 166 -5.76 -15.56 -5.23
C LEU A 166 -4.92 -14.43 -5.84
N ILE A 167 -5.15 -14.06 -7.10
CA ILE A 167 -4.25 -13.15 -7.83
C ILE A 167 -4.68 -11.68 -7.78
N CYS A 168 -5.92 -11.39 -7.35
CA CYS A 168 -6.45 -10.02 -7.42
C CYS A 168 -5.72 -9.08 -6.46
N ASP A 169 -5.56 -9.51 -5.20
CA ASP A 169 -4.84 -8.76 -4.18
C ASP A 169 -3.37 -8.61 -4.58
N HIS A 170 -2.73 -9.70 -5.02
CA HIS A 170 -1.34 -9.68 -5.50
C HIS A 170 -1.08 -8.70 -6.65
N MET A 171 -2.03 -8.59 -7.58
CA MET A 171 -1.93 -7.67 -8.72
C MET A 171 -2.37 -6.25 -8.38
N ARG A 172 -2.90 -5.99 -7.18
CA ARG A 172 -3.31 -4.64 -6.76
C ARG A 172 -2.12 -3.69 -6.71
N ALA A 173 -0.94 -4.14 -6.28
CA ALA A 173 0.26 -3.29 -6.28
C ALA A 173 0.56 -2.72 -7.67
N VAL A 174 0.46 -3.55 -8.73
CA VAL A 174 0.65 -3.10 -10.12
C VAL A 174 -0.44 -2.12 -10.53
N HIS A 175 -1.71 -2.44 -10.30
CA HIS A 175 -2.82 -1.57 -10.69
C HIS A 175 -2.77 -0.23 -9.96
N LEU A 176 -2.44 -0.23 -8.67
CA LEU A 176 -2.29 0.97 -7.85
C LEU A 176 -1.14 1.82 -8.34
N TYR A 177 0.03 1.23 -8.60
CA TYR A 177 1.18 1.95 -9.12
C TYR A 177 0.89 2.58 -10.48
N VAL A 178 0.31 1.84 -11.42
CA VAL A 178 -0.13 2.38 -12.73
C VAL A 178 -1.13 3.52 -12.57
N SER A 179 -2.08 3.40 -11.63
CA SER A 179 -3.07 4.44 -11.35
C SER A 179 -2.42 5.71 -10.80
N ALA A 180 -1.48 5.57 -9.87
CA ALA A 180 -0.75 6.67 -9.27
C ALA A 180 0.11 7.45 -10.28
N LEU A 181 0.56 6.82 -11.36
CA LEU A 181 1.28 7.48 -12.45
C LEU A 181 0.36 8.20 -13.44
N LYS A 182 -0.85 7.67 -13.67
CA LYS A 182 -1.80 8.19 -14.66
C LYS A 182 -2.72 9.28 -14.13
N HIS A 183 -3.00 9.28 -12.84
CA HIS A 183 -4.02 10.12 -12.22
C HIS A 183 -3.40 10.99 -11.14
N SER A 184 -4.00 12.15 -10.90
CA SER A 184 -3.55 13.13 -9.90
C SER A 184 -3.92 12.78 -8.46
N CYS A 185 -4.35 11.53 -8.19
CA CYS A 185 -4.73 11.15 -6.84
C CYS A 185 -3.49 11.06 -5.95
N PRO A 186 -3.41 11.83 -4.85
CA PRO A 186 -2.31 11.69 -3.91
C PRO A 186 -2.55 10.42 -3.09
N VAL A 187 -1.90 9.32 -3.48
CA VAL A 187 -1.92 8.02 -2.78
C VAL A 187 -1.04 8.14 -1.53
N VAL A 188 -1.52 8.91 -0.55
CA VAL A 188 -0.80 9.28 0.68
C VAL A 188 -0.85 8.16 1.71
N ALA A 189 0.28 7.92 2.37
CA ALA A 189 0.41 6.95 3.45
C ALA A 189 0.94 7.60 4.75
N PHE A 190 0.62 6.96 5.88
CA PHE A 190 0.91 7.45 7.22
C PHE A 190 1.76 6.42 7.99
N PRO A 191 2.88 6.83 8.61
CA PRO A 191 3.67 5.94 9.45
C PRO A 191 2.85 5.48 10.65
N CYS A 192 2.88 4.18 10.93
CA CYS A 192 2.18 3.64 12.08
C CYS A 192 2.77 2.31 12.54
N SER A 193 2.60 1.98 13.83
CA SER A 193 3.04 0.70 14.42
C SER A 193 2.26 -0.50 13.91
N SER A 194 0.98 -0.31 13.57
CA SER A 194 0.12 -1.38 13.07
C SER A 194 -1.04 -0.83 12.23
N HIS A 195 -1.59 -1.68 11.36
CA HIS A 195 -2.80 -1.34 10.61
C HIS A 195 -3.99 -1.01 11.54
N GLN A 196 -4.08 -1.67 12.69
CA GLN A 196 -5.17 -1.44 13.63
C GLN A 196 -5.05 -0.09 14.33
N ASP A 197 -3.83 0.32 14.68
CA ASP A 197 -3.56 1.66 15.23
C ASP A 197 -3.86 2.76 14.20
N PHE A 198 -3.49 2.51 12.94
CA PHE A 198 -3.82 3.40 11.83
C PHE A 198 -5.35 3.55 11.71
N LEU A 199 -6.10 2.45 11.62
CA LEU A 199 -7.56 2.50 11.56
C LEU A 199 -8.20 3.17 12.79
N ASN A 200 -7.63 3.00 13.98
CA ASN A 200 -8.13 3.61 15.21
C ASN A 200 -7.78 5.11 15.35
N GLY A 201 -7.10 5.71 14.36
CA GLY A 201 -6.73 7.12 14.41
C GLY A 201 -5.68 7.41 15.48
N HIS A 202 -4.70 6.51 15.64
CA HIS A 202 -3.51 6.73 16.48
C HIS A 202 -2.36 7.38 15.70
N CYS A 203 -2.42 7.34 14.37
CA CYS A 203 -1.40 7.86 13.46
C CYS A 203 -2.07 8.83 12.49
N LEU A 204 -1.97 10.13 12.77
CA LEU A 204 -2.79 11.17 12.14
C LEU A 204 -1.99 12.19 11.32
N ASP A 205 -0.67 12.14 11.43
CA ASP A 205 0.29 12.94 10.69
C ASP A 205 1.41 12.03 10.16
N CYS A 206 2.39 12.64 9.51
CA CYS A 206 3.54 11.93 8.95
C CYS A 206 4.87 12.64 9.28
N ASP A 207 4.85 13.66 10.14
CA ASP A 207 5.98 14.55 10.39
C ASP A 207 7.21 13.80 10.94
N ASP A 208 6.96 12.74 11.71
CA ASP A 208 7.96 11.79 12.17
C ASP A 208 7.75 10.44 11.48
N PRO A 209 8.69 9.96 10.62
CA PRO A 209 10.00 10.54 10.32
C PRO A 209 10.03 11.54 9.14
N PHE A 210 8.90 11.89 8.52
CA PHE A 210 8.87 12.64 7.26
C PHE A 210 8.68 14.15 7.47
N LEU A 211 9.79 14.90 7.54
CA LEU A 211 9.85 16.31 7.95
C LEU A 211 8.91 17.31 7.24
N PHE A 212 8.52 17.06 5.98
CA PHE A 212 7.82 18.08 5.15
C PHE A 212 6.58 17.58 4.43
N SER A 213 6.45 16.27 4.23
CA SER A 213 5.41 15.68 3.38
C SER A 213 5.20 14.23 3.71
N CYS A 214 3.95 13.78 3.64
CA CYS A 214 3.66 12.36 3.78
C CYS A 214 4.10 11.60 2.51
N PRO A 215 4.65 10.38 2.67
CA PRO A 215 5.09 9.59 1.54
C PRO A 215 3.92 9.19 0.64
N ARG A 216 4.19 9.16 -0.67
CA ARG A 216 3.20 8.83 -1.71
C ARG A 216 3.74 7.78 -2.66
N ILE A 217 2.87 6.86 -3.06
CA ILE A 217 3.17 5.92 -4.15
C ILE A 217 3.25 6.68 -5.49
N GLY A 218 4.32 6.45 -6.25
CA GLY A 218 4.53 7.02 -7.60
C GLY A 218 5.99 7.31 -7.91
N LEU A 219 6.25 7.88 -9.11
CA LEU A 219 7.59 8.29 -9.57
C LEU A 219 8.03 9.65 -8.98
N LEU A 220 7.97 9.77 -7.66
CA LEU A 220 8.50 10.94 -6.95
C LEU A 220 9.90 10.62 -6.41
N GLU A 221 10.81 11.58 -6.47
CA GLU A 221 12.13 11.45 -5.83
C GLU A 221 11.94 11.10 -4.36
N GLN A 222 12.54 9.99 -3.92
CA GLN A 222 12.34 9.42 -2.59
C GLN A 222 10.86 9.46 -2.15
N ALA A 223 9.90 9.01 -2.97
CA ALA A 223 8.47 9.03 -2.63
C ALA A 223 7.88 10.42 -2.25
N GLY A 224 8.53 11.51 -2.67
CA GLY A 224 8.12 12.88 -2.41
C GLY A 224 8.44 13.35 -1.00
N ILE A 225 9.26 12.62 -0.25
CA ILE A 225 9.75 13.02 1.08
C ILE A 225 11.12 13.67 0.98
N SER A 226 11.39 14.62 1.87
CA SER A 226 12.71 15.24 2.01
C SER A 226 13.30 14.83 3.35
N MET A 227 14.38 14.06 3.31
CA MET A 227 15.08 13.59 4.50
C MET A 227 16.59 13.69 4.33
N ARG A 228 17.28 14.15 5.39
CA ARG A 228 18.75 14.21 5.43
C ARG A 228 19.39 12.82 5.44
N ARG A 229 18.72 11.84 6.03
CA ARG A 229 19.13 10.44 6.09
C ARG A 229 17.90 9.56 5.95
N LEU A 230 17.94 8.60 5.03
CA LEU A 230 16.87 7.63 4.91
C LEU A 230 16.80 6.74 6.16
N PRO A 231 15.60 6.46 6.69
CA PRO A 231 15.41 5.48 7.74
C PRO A 231 15.81 4.12 7.19
N LYS A 232 16.25 3.22 8.08
CA LYS A 232 16.56 1.85 7.66
C LYS A 232 15.33 1.17 7.07
N GLU A 233 14.17 1.39 7.68
CA GLU A 233 12.91 0.76 7.32
C GLU A 233 11.75 1.52 7.99
N VAL A 234 10.69 1.86 7.25
CA VAL A 234 9.48 2.51 7.79
C VAL A 234 8.23 1.90 7.19
N VAL A 235 7.37 1.39 8.06
CA VAL A 235 6.05 0.88 7.70
C VAL A 235 5.04 2.01 7.66
N VAL A 236 4.36 2.15 6.53
CA VAL A 236 3.30 3.15 6.33
C VAL A 236 2.01 2.49 5.85
N TYR A 237 0.88 3.03 6.27
CA TYR A 237 -0.45 2.51 5.95
C TYR A 237 -1.28 3.54 5.19
N LEU A 238 -2.14 3.02 4.32
CA LEU A 238 -3.12 3.78 3.58
C LEU A 238 -4.33 2.92 3.26
N MET A 239 -5.43 3.56 2.87
CA MET A 239 -6.63 2.89 2.38
C MET A 239 -6.82 3.28 0.92
N THR A 240 -7.56 2.47 0.16
CA THR A 240 -7.90 2.77 -1.24
C THR A 240 -9.35 2.41 -1.56
N SER A 241 -9.89 3.00 -2.63
CA SER A 241 -11.22 2.64 -3.13
C SER A 241 -11.18 1.30 -3.90
N PRO A 242 -12.32 0.61 -4.09
CA PRO A 242 -12.31 -0.71 -4.73
C PRO A 242 -11.89 -0.73 -6.20
N SER A 243 -12.08 0.38 -6.91
CA SER A 243 -11.80 0.52 -8.35
C SER A 243 -10.88 1.70 -8.63
N ALA A 244 -10.23 1.69 -9.80
CA ALA A 244 -9.43 2.82 -10.29
C ALA A 244 -10.29 4.11 -10.30
N PRO A 245 -9.72 5.28 -9.95
CA PRO A 245 -8.30 5.55 -9.70
C PRO A 245 -7.78 5.16 -8.31
N PHE A 246 -8.53 4.35 -7.53
CA PHE A 246 -8.19 3.89 -6.17
C PHE A 246 -8.13 5.01 -5.13
N CYS A 247 -8.64 6.20 -5.49
CA CYS A 247 -8.48 7.41 -4.73
C CYS A 247 -9.41 7.47 -3.53
N VAL A 248 -8.84 7.88 -2.39
CA VAL A 248 -9.58 8.21 -1.18
C VAL A 248 -8.90 9.37 -0.47
N HIS A 249 -9.69 10.08 0.31
CA HIS A 249 -9.26 11.00 1.35
C HIS A 249 -9.44 10.30 2.70
N HIS A 250 -8.50 10.52 3.60
CA HIS A 250 -8.57 10.02 4.97
C HIS A 250 -9.10 11.12 5.88
N SER A 251 -10.15 10.81 6.65
CA SER A 251 -10.62 11.67 7.73
C SER A 251 -10.67 10.90 9.04
N LEU A 252 -10.23 11.53 10.13
CA LEU A 252 -10.54 11.09 11.48
C LEU A 252 -11.99 11.43 11.78
N VAL A 253 -12.78 10.44 12.18
CA VAL A 253 -14.11 10.65 12.72
C VAL A 253 -14.14 10.27 14.20
N GLU A 254 -14.72 11.14 15.02
CA GLU A 254 -14.83 10.97 16.47
C GLU A 254 -16.28 11.22 16.90
N PHE A 255 -16.75 10.43 17.87
CA PHE A 255 -17.96 10.73 18.62
C PHE A 255 -17.66 10.69 20.11
N ARG A 256 -18.06 11.75 20.80
CA ARG A 256 -17.94 11.91 22.24
C ARG A 256 -19.32 11.84 22.89
N LEU A 257 -19.55 10.82 23.71
CA LEU A 257 -20.74 10.70 24.54
C LEU A 257 -20.81 11.84 25.55
N GLN A 258 -22.00 12.38 25.78
CA GLN A 258 -22.23 13.34 26.85
C GLN A 258 -22.08 12.69 28.24
N LYS A 259 -22.35 11.38 28.35
CA LYS A 259 -22.23 10.60 29.58
C LYS A 259 -21.68 9.21 29.28
N LYS A 260 -20.80 8.72 30.17
CA LYS A 260 -20.31 7.34 30.15
C LYS A 260 -21.47 6.34 30.20
N ARG A 261 -21.29 5.22 29.50
CA ARG A 261 -22.26 4.12 29.46
C ARG A 261 -21.63 2.85 29.99
N SER A 262 -22.45 2.02 30.65
CA SER A 262 -22.07 0.68 31.12
C SER A 262 -22.09 -0.37 30.01
N VAL A 263 -22.44 0.03 28.78
CA VAL A 263 -22.54 -0.83 27.61
C VAL A 263 -21.61 -0.32 26.51
N VAL A 264 -21.07 -1.26 25.73
CA VAL A 264 -20.31 -0.92 24.52
C VAL A 264 -21.26 -0.25 23.53
N THR A 265 -20.88 0.93 23.07
CA THR A 265 -21.69 1.72 22.14
C THR A 265 -21.07 1.68 20.76
N THR A 266 -21.84 1.26 19.74
CA THR A 266 -21.37 1.23 18.35
C THR A 266 -22.18 2.22 17.53
N ILE A 267 -21.50 3.12 16.81
CA ILE A 267 -22.12 4.11 15.94
C ILE A 267 -21.55 3.91 14.54
N GLU A 268 -22.44 3.71 13.56
CA GLU A 268 -22.11 3.71 12.15
C GLU A 268 -22.19 5.14 11.63
N ILE A 269 -21.10 5.62 11.05
CA ILE A 269 -20.96 6.96 10.50
C ILE A 269 -20.89 6.82 8.98
N THR A 270 -21.78 7.50 8.27
CA THR A 270 -21.80 7.51 6.80
C THR A 270 -21.69 8.93 6.27
N PHE A 271 -20.72 9.17 5.42
CA PHE A 271 -20.60 10.38 4.60
C PHE A 271 -21.35 10.15 3.29
N TYR A 272 -22.18 11.13 2.93
CA TYR A 272 -22.87 11.19 1.65
C TYR A 272 -22.38 12.40 0.87
N SER A 273 -22.01 12.15 -0.38
CA SER A 273 -21.64 13.16 -1.36
C SER A 273 -22.27 12.79 -2.70
N ASN A 274 -23.25 13.56 -3.15
CA ASN A 274 -24.07 13.23 -4.31
C ASN A 274 -24.65 11.80 -4.21
N SER A 275 -24.21 10.89 -5.09
CA SER A 275 -24.62 9.47 -5.13
C SER A 275 -23.62 8.51 -4.46
N ILE A 276 -22.53 9.05 -3.91
CA ILE A 276 -21.48 8.30 -3.24
C ILE A 276 -21.78 8.25 -1.74
N LYS A 277 -21.57 7.07 -1.15
CA LYS A 277 -21.61 6.88 0.29
C LYS A 277 -20.36 6.14 0.76
N ASP A 278 -19.77 6.63 1.83
CA ASP A 278 -18.60 6.04 2.48
C ASP A 278 -18.89 5.88 3.97
N THR A 279 -18.66 4.68 4.51
CA THR A 279 -19.14 4.31 5.86
C THR A 279 -18.02 3.73 6.70
N THR A 280 -18.00 4.07 7.99
CA THR A 280 -17.16 3.42 9.00
C THR A 280 -17.95 3.19 10.29
N LYS A 281 -17.40 2.39 11.21
CA LYS A 281 -18.03 2.12 12.51
C LYS A 281 -17.06 2.48 13.63
N ILE A 282 -17.51 3.33 14.53
CA ILE A 282 -16.80 3.60 15.78
C ILE A 282 -17.39 2.74 16.90
N THR A 283 -16.52 2.31 17.81
CA THR A 283 -16.90 1.54 19.00
C THR A 283 -16.36 2.27 20.21
N ILE A 284 -17.24 2.58 21.15
CA ILE A 284 -16.91 3.19 22.44
C ILE A 284 -16.99 2.10 23.50
N PRO A 285 -15.87 1.73 24.15
CA PRO A 285 -15.86 0.75 25.23
C PRO A 285 -16.74 1.16 26.42
N GLN A 286 -17.02 0.22 27.31
CA GLN A 286 -17.72 0.52 28.56
C GLN A 286 -16.86 1.48 29.40
N GLN A 287 -17.52 2.43 30.07
CA GLN A 287 -16.87 3.45 30.91
C GLN A 287 -15.96 4.45 30.17
N GLU A 288 -15.91 4.39 28.84
CA GLU A 288 -15.26 5.38 27.99
C GLU A 288 -16.28 6.37 27.42
N GLU A 289 -15.81 7.54 27.02
CA GLU A 289 -16.65 8.61 26.45
C GLU A 289 -16.41 8.81 24.96
N VAL A 290 -15.25 8.40 24.45
CA VAL A 290 -14.80 8.73 23.10
C VAL A 290 -14.60 7.48 22.28
N GLY A 291 -15.17 7.47 21.08
CA GLY A 291 -14.84 6.51 20.03
C GLY A 291 -14.35 7.25 18.81
N LYS A 292 -13.23 6.79 18.26
CA LYS A 292 -12.66 7.36 17.04
C LYS A 292 -12.24 6.28 16.06
N ARG A 293 -12.24 6.62 14.78
CA ARG A 293 -11.76 5.75 13.71
C ARG A 293 -11.42 6.58 12.48
N LEU A 294 -10.54 6.09 11.62
CA LEU A 294 -10.39 6.62 10.28
C LEU A 294 -11.55 6.18 9.38
N LEU A 295 -11.94 7.10 8.51
CA LEU A 295 -12.85 6.89 7.39
C LEU A 295 -12.10 7.26 6.10
N ALA A 296 -12.03 6.31 5.17
CA ALA A 296 -11.65 6.59 3.79
C ALA A 296 -12.91 6.97 3.01
N HIS A 297 -12.87 8.08 2.29
CA HIS A 297 -14.00 8.58 1.50
C HIS A 297 -13.52 9.19 0.18
N LYS A 298 -14.36 9.21 -0.85
CA LYS A 298 -13.90 9.44 -2.24
C LYS A 298 -13.73 10.91 -2.64
N VAL A 299 -14.29 11.84 -1.86
CA VAL A 299 -14.25 13.27 -2.16
C VAL A 299 -13.54 14.02 -1.03
N PRO A 300 -13.04 15.24 -1.23
CA PRO A 300 -12.55 16.06 -0.13
C PRO A 300 -13.61 16.24 0.97
N LEU A 301 -13.20 16.39 2.23
CA LEU A 301 -14.15 16.53 3.34
C LEU A 301 -15.11 17.73 3.19
N CYS A 302 -14.67 18.78 2.49
CA CYS A 302 -15.49 19.96 2.19
C CYS A 302 -16.59 19.71 1.14
N GLU A 303 -16.56 18.58 0.44
CA GLU A 303 -17.58 18.15 -0.53
C GLU A 303 -18.54 17.09 0.06
N VAL A 304 -18.51 16.88 1.39
CA VAL A 304 -19.47 16.01 2.08
C VAL A 304 -20.75 16.78 2.36
N ASP A 305 -21.85 16.35 1.73
CA ASP A 305 -23.16 17.02 1.81
C ASP A 305 -23.88 16.69 3.11
N VAL A 306 -23.88 15.41 3.50
CA VAL A 306 -24.64 14.89 4.64
C VAL A 306 -23.83 13.86 5.41
N VAL A 307 -23.81 13.99 6.73
CA VAL A 307 -23.29 12.97 7.65
C VAL A 307 -24.43 12.33 8.40
N VAL A 308 -24.57 11.00 8.27
CA VAL A 308 -25.57 10.21 9.00
C VAL A 308 -24.88 9.40 10.08
N LEU A 309 -25.35 9.56 11.33
CA LEU A 309 -24.93 8.75 12.47
C LEU A 309 -26.04 7.78 12.85
N LYS A 310 -25.75 6.49 12.82
CA LYS A 310 -26.68 5.42 13.14
C LYS A 310 -26.17 4.61 14.33
N TYR A 311 -26.89 4.68 15.44
CA TYR A 311 -26.63 3.81 16.59
C TYR A 311 -26.97 2.35 16.25
N LEU A 312 -26.04 1.44 16.56
CA LEU A 312 -26.18 -0.01 16.38
C LEU A 312 -26.27 -0.71 17.75
N PRO A 313 -27.48 -1.00 18.27
CA PRO A 313 -27.66 -1.67 19.55
C PRO A 313 -27.22 -3.14 19.49
N LYS A 314 -26.55 -3.63 20.55
CA LYS A 314 -25.95 -4.97 20.60
C LYS A 314 -26.98 -6.10 20.85
N ASN A 315 -28.12 -5.80 21.50
CA ASN A 315 -29.17 -6.77 21.80
C ASN A 315 -30.56 -6.19 21.47
N ARG A 316 -31.32 -6.87 20.62
CA ARG A 316 -32.73 -6.51 20.30
C ARG A 316 -33.74 -6.96 21.37
N PHE A 317 -33.35 -7.86 22.28
CA PHE A 317 -34.35 -8.63 23.03
C PHE A 317 -34.56 -8.22 24.50
N TRP A 318 -33.54 -7.76 25.25
CA TRP A 318 -33.76 -7.44 26.68
C TRP A 318 -32.75 -6.41 27.23
N ARG A 319 -33.21 -5.17 27.46
CA ARG A 319 -32.95 -4.26 28.60
C ARG A 319 -33.38 -2.82 28.28
N LYS A 320 -33.83 -2.09 29.32
CA LYS A 320 -34.12 -0.64 29.32
C LYS A 320 -32.84 0.19 29.20
N ASP A 321 -32.08 0.02 28.11
CA ASP A 321 -31.05 0.99 27.79
C ASP A 321 -31.73 2.25 27.24
N GLU A 322 -31.20 3.44 27.56
CA GLU A 322 -31.64 4.67 26.91
C GLU A 322 -31.55 4.47 25.39
N SER A 323 -32.71 4.57 24.73
CA SER A 323 -32.91 4.32 23.30
C SER A 323 -32.20 5.34 22.41
N HIS A 324 -31.77 6.46 23.00
CA HIS A 324 -31.09 7.55 22.32
C HIS A 324 -29.70 7.76 22.92
N ILE A 325 -28.78 8.23 22.08
CA ILE A 325 -27.43 8.61 22.45
C ILE A 325 -27.29 10.09 22.17
N VAL A 326 -26.75 10.83 23.14
CA VAL A 326 -26.45 12.26 23.01
C VAL A 326 -24.95 12.45 23.12
N GLY A 327 -24.40 13.28 22.24
CA GLY A 327 -22.97 13.50 22.16
C GLY A 327 -22.58 14.49 21.07
N GLN A 328 -21.28 14.68 20.90
CA GLN A 328 -20.68 15.54 19.89
C GLN A 328 -19.99 14.68 18.83
N PHE A 329 -20.26 15.00 17.56
CA PHE A 329 -19.55 14.41 16.42
C PHE A 329 -18.51 15.39 15.90
N CYS A 330 -17.32 14.88 15.60
CA CYS A 330 -16.23 15.64 14.99
C CYS A 330 -15.66 14.86 13.80
N ALA A 331 -15.27 15.57 12.74
CA ALA A 331 -14.52 15.03 11.62
C ALA A 331 -13.36 15.97 11.26
N ALA A 332 -12.20 15.42 10.95
CA ALA A 332 -11.03 16.20 10.54
C ALA A 332 -10.28 15.49 9.40
N PRO A 333 -9.87 16.21 8.33
CA PRO A 333 -9.13 15.62 7.23
C PRO A 333 -7.67 15.37 7.64
N LEU A 334 -7.05 14.31 7.12
CA LEU A 334 -5.63 14.02 7.33
C LEU A 334 -4.77 14.56 6.17
N PRO A 335 -3.48 14.89 6.41
CA PRO A 335 -2.80 14.87 7.71
C PRO A 335 -3.33 15.96 8.66
N LEU A 336 -3.35 15.67 9.96
CA LEU A 336 -3.62 16.68 10.97
C LEU A 336 -2.37 17.53 11.17
N ASN A 337 -2.37 18.75 10.64
CA ASN A 337 -1.29 19.70 10.90
C ASN A 337 -1.22 19.97 12.42
N LYS A 338 -0.08 19.66 13.04
CA LYS A 338 0.25 20.23 14.35
C LYS A 338 0.50 21.72 14.11
N LYS A 339 -0.43 22.56 14.58
CA LYS A 339 -0.20 24.00 14.68
C LYS A 339 0.90 24.30 15.69
#